data_AF-A0A2U3IAK6-F1
#
_entry.id   AF-A0A2U3IAK6-F1
#
_cell.length_a   1.000
_cell.length_b   1.000
_cell.length_c   1.000
_cell.angle_alpha   90.00
_cell.angle_beta   90.00
_cell.angle_gamma   90.00
#
_symmetry.space_group_name_H-M   'P 1'
#
loop_
_entity.id
_entity.type
_entity.pdbx_description
1 polymer ?
#
loop_
_entity_poly.entity_id
_entity_poly.type
_entity_poly.pdbx_seq_one_letter_code
_entity_poly.pdbx_strand_id
1 'polypeptide(L)'
;MLAIIQDKVRSEAAKLADKEDATLWRWFSELYDEGRIRWCRSAHGWLVSVDHKHLATEPDFDTAIRVSRARYYSGKLRRAEARR
;
A
#
# COMPACT_ATOMS: atom_id res chain seq x y z
N MET A 1 -0.62 37.37 1.78
CA MET A 1 0.38 36.57 1.03
C MET A 1 0.71 35.25 1.73
N LEU A 2 0.97 35.21 3.04
CA LEU A 2 1.18 33.98 3.82
C LEU A 2 0.00 32.98 3.81
N ALA A 3 -1.25 33.45 3.88
CA ALA A 3 -2.44 32.60 3.84
C ALA A 3 -2.62 31.85 2.51
N ILE A 4 -2.33 32.51 1.38
CA ILE A 4 -2.41 31.92 0.03
C ILE A 4 -1.35 30.81 -0.14
N ILE A 5 -0.18 30.97 0.49
CA ILE A 5 0.89 29.95 0.47
C ILE A 5 0.47 28.74 1.32
N GLN A 6 -0.15 28.94 2.48
CA GLN A 6 -0.65 27.85 3.32
C GLN A 6 -1.76 27.05 2.63
N ASP A 7 -2.72 27.72 1.97
CA ASP A 7 -3.79 27.03 1.23
C ASP A 7 -3.25 26.24 0.04
N LYS A 8 -2.23 26.77 -0.65
CA LYS A 8 -1.57 26.06 -1.74
C LYS A 8 -0.83 24.80 -1.24
N VAL A 9 -0.07 24.90 -0.16
CA VAL A 9 0.65 23.76 0.45
C VAL A 9 -0.33 22.68 0.92
N ARG A 10 -1.45 23.07 1.55
CA ARG A 10 -2.50 22.12 1.97
C ARG A 10 -3.17 21.45 0.78
N SER A 11 -3.47 22.20 -0.28
CA SER A 11 -4.08 21.66 -1.51
C SER A 11 -3.15 20.68 -2.22
N GLU A 12 -1.86 20.98 -2.29
CA GLU A 12 -0.85 20.09 -2.88
C GLU A 12 -0.66 18.80 -2.06
N ALA A 13 -0.63 18.92 -0.73
CA ALA A 13 -0.58 17.76 0.17
C ALA A 13 -1.82 16.85 0.01
N ALA A 14 -3.01 17.43 -0.08
CA ALA A 14 -4.25 16.68 -0.33
C ALA A 14 -4.21 15.93 -1.67
N LYS A 15 -3.81 16.62 -2.75
CA LYS A 15 -3.68 16.00 -4.09
C LYS A 15 -2.66 14.86 -4.11
N LEU A 16 -1.57 14.99 -3.36
CA LEU A 16 -0.57 13.94 -3.26
C LEU A 16 -1.15 12.72 -2.54
N ALA A 17 -1.82 12.92 -1.40
CA ALA A 17 -2.49 11.84 -0.67
C ALA A 17 -3.54 11.12 -1.55
N ASP A 18 -4.37 11.88 -2.27
CA ASP A 18 -5.36 11.32 -3.19
C ASP A 18 -4.71 10.47 -4.29
N LYS A 19 -3.57 10.92 -4.82
CA LYS A 19 -2.83 10.19 -5.85
C LYS A 19 -2.21 8.91 -5.30
N GLU A 20 -1.64 8.97 -4.10
CA GLU A 20 -1.06 7.80 -3.43
C GLU A 20 -2.12 6.75 -3.13
N ASP A 21 -3.29 7.17 -2.65
CA ASP A 21 -4.44 6.32 -2.35
C ASP A 21 -5.02 5.71 -3.62
N ALA A 22 -5.19 6.50 -4.69
CA ALA A 22 -5.63 5.97 -5.98
C ALA A 22 -4.66 4.89 -6.52
N THR A 23 -3.36 5.06 -6.30
CA THR A 23 -2.37 4.08 -6.73
C THR A 23 -2.35 2.83 -5.83
N LEU A 24 -2.57 3.00 -4.52
CA LEU A 24 -2.74 1.90 -3.56
C LEU A 24 -3.94 1.03 -3.94
N TRP A 25 -5.09 1.65 -4.19
CA TRP A 25 -6.32 0.94 -4.50
C TRP A 25 -6.30 0.28 -5.87
N ARG A 26 -5.66 0.89 -6.89
CA ARG A 26 -5.44 0.19 -8.17
C ARG A 26 -4.64 -1.10 -8.00
N TRP A 27 -3.52 -1.03 -7.26
CA TRP A 27 -2.70 -2.21 -6.97
C TRP A 27 -3.47 -3.27 -6.19
N PHE A 28 -4.29 -2.85 -5.21
CA PHE A 28 -5.11 -3.77 -4.43
C PHE A 28 -6.16 -4.47 -5.32
N SER A 29 -6.91 -3.70 -6.12
CA SER A 29 -7.96 -4.22 -6.98
C SER A 29 -7.41 -5.21 -8.00
N GLU A 30 -6.29 -4.91 -8.65
CA GLU A 30 -5.63 -5.84 -9.58
C GLU A 30 -5.33 -7.20 -8.92
N LEU A 31 -4.74 -7.20 -7.72
CA LEU A 31 -4.45 -8.44 -7.00
C LEU A 31 -5.70 -9.15 -6.47
N TYR A 32 -6.75 -8.39 -6.15
CA TYR A 32 -8.02 -8.92 -5.70
C TYR A 32 -8.75 -9.64 -6.84
N ASP A 33 -8.84 -8.99 -8.00
CA ASP A 33 -9.47 -9.55 -9.20
C ASP A 33 -8.74 -10.81 -9.69
N GLU A 34 -7.41 -10.85 -9.54
CA GLU A 34 -6.59 -12.03 -9.83
C GLU A 34 -6.64 -13.11 -8.71
N GLY A 35 -7.31 -12.85 -7.58
CA GLY A 35 -7.41 -13.78 -6.44
C GLY A 35 -6.08 -14.04 -5.72
N ARG A 36 -5.10 -13.15 -5.89
CA ARG A 36 -3.72 -13.31 -5.41
C ARG A 36 -3.50 -12.74 -4.03
N ILE A 37 -4.26 -11.71 -3.65
CA ILE A 37 -4.22 -11.12 -2.32
C ILE A 37 -5.23 -11.82 -1.41
N ARG A 38 -4.80 -12.11 -0.18
CA ARG A 38 -5.66 -12.64 0.89
C ARG A 38 -5.42 -11.81 2.13
N TRP A 39 -6.48 -11.53 2.86
CA TRP A 39 -6.40 -10.83 4.13
C TRP A 39 -7.33 -11.46 5.17
N CYS A 40 -6.94 -11.39 6.43
CA CYS A 40 -7.78 -11.84 7.53
C CYS A 40 -7.53 -11.01 8.79
N ARG A 41 -8.60 -10.82 9.59
CA ARG A 41 -8.50 -10.23 10.92
C ARG A 41 -8.16 -11.33 11.92
N SER A 42 -7.14 -11.10 12.74
CA SER A 42 -6.71 -12.00 13.82
C SER A 42 -6.68 -11.29 15.17
N ALA A 43 -6.29 -12.03 16.22
CA ALA A 43 -6.02 -11.47 17.53
C ALA A 43 -4.86 -10.45 17.55
N HIS A 44 -3.97 -10.49 16.57
CA HIS A 44 -2.78 -9.63 16.49
C HIS A 44 -2.90 -8.53 15.43
N GLY A 45 -4.07 -8.37 14.82
CA GLY A 45 -4.32 -7.39 13.76
C GLY A 45 -4.69 -8.03 12.42
N TRP A 46 -4.58 -7.24 11.36
CA TRP A 46 -4.85 -7.60 9.98
C TRP A 46 -3.62 -8.24 9.34
N LEU A 47 -3.74 -9.52 8.99
CA LEU A 47 -2.74 -10.21 8.20
C LEU A 47 -3.06 -10.04 6.73
N VAL A 48 -2.02 -9.78 5.94
CA VAL A 48 -2.13 -9.66 4.48
C VAL A 48 -1.05 -10.52 3.84
N SER A 49 -1.47 -11.31 2.85
CA SER A 49 -0.60 -12.20 2.08
C SER A 49 -0.87 -12.01 0.58
N VAL A 50 0.17 -12.09 -0.24
CA VAL A 50 0.05 -12.05 -1.71
C VAL A 50 0.84 -13.23 -2.28
N ASP A 51 0.28 -13.97 -3.23
CA ASP A 51 0.92 -15.15 -3.83
C ASP A 51 1.40 -16.16 -2.78
N HIS A 52 0.54 -16.44 -1.78
CA HIS A 52 0.84 -17.30 -0.62
C HIS A 52 1.99 -16.83 0.29
N LYS A 53 2.54 -15.64 0.05
CA LYS A 53 3.57 -15.04 0.89
C LYS A 53 2.95 -14.03 1.84
N HIS A 54 3.16 -14.24 3.14
CA HIS A 54 2.81 -13.24 4.14
C HIS A 54 3.63 -11.96 3.94
N LEU A 55 2.95 -10.82 3.90
CA LEU A 55 3.58 -9.52 3.69
C LEU A 55 3.51 -8.66 4.95
N ALA A 56 2.37 -8.52 5.61
CA ALA A 56 2.25 -7.66 6.78
C ALA A 56 1.23 -8.18 7.80
N THR A 57 1.47 -7.86 9.06
CA THR A 57 0.50 -7.95 10.17
C THR A 57 0.49 -6.59 10.85
N GLU A 58 -0.62 -5.86 10.76
CA GLU A 58 -0.74 -4.50 11.29
C GLU A 58 -2.07 -4.31 12.02
N PRO A 59 -2.17 -3.41 13.01
CA PRO A 59 -3.37 -3.27 13.83
C PRO A 59 -4.61 -2.82 13.04
N ASP A 60 -4.43 -2.01 12.00
CA ASP A 60 -5.50 -1.50 11.14
C ASP A 60 -5.35 -1.97 9.69
N PHE A 61 -6.49 -2.01 8.98
CA PHE A 61 -6.54 -2.56 7.64
C PHE A 61 -5.77 -1.71 6.63
N ASP A 62 -5.93 -0.38 6.67
CA ASP A 62 -5.28 0.52 5.73
C ASP A 62 -3.75 0.42 5.82
N THR A 63 -3.21 0.48 7.04
CA THR A 63 -1.78 0.28 7.31
C THR A 63 -1.32 -1.10 6.86
N ALA A 64 -2.09 -2.16 7.11
CA ALA A 64 -1.76 -3.50 6.65
C ALA A 64 -1.61 -3.56 5.12
N ILE A 65 -2.50 -2.91 4.38
CA ILE A 65 -2.46 -2.84 2.91
C ILE A 65 -1.28 -1.98 2.43
N ARG A 66 -1.04 -0.81 3.03
CA ARG A 66 0.11 0.06 2.68
C ARG A 66 1.45 -0.62 2.92
N VAL A 67 1.64 -1.22 4.10
CA VAL A 67 2.87 -1.94 4.46
C VAL A 67 3.07 -3.15 3.56
N SER A 68 1.99 -3.87 3.24
CA SER A 68 2.05 -5.00 2.31
C SER A 68 2.49 -4.58 0.93
N ARG A 69 1.95 -3.48 0.40
CA ARG A 69 2.35 -2.93 -0.90
C ARG A 69 3.83 -2.58 -0.94
N ALA A 70 4.33 -1.89 0.08
CA ALA A 70 5.75 -1.55 0.18
C ALA A 70 6.65 -2.80 0.16
N ARG A 71 6.28 -3.83 0.94
CA ARG A 71 7.01 -5.11 1.02
C ARG A 71 6.88 -5.95 -0.26
N TYR A 72 5.77 -5.84 -0.98
CA TYR A 72 5.57 -6.51 -2.26
C TYR A 72 6.55 -5.99 -3.31
N TYR A 73 6.68 -4.67 -3.45
CA TYR A 73 7.61 -4.07 -4.42
C TYR A 73 9.07 -4.26 -4.04
N SER A 74 9.44 -4.14 -2.76
CA SER A 74 10.82 -4.43 -2.33
C SER A 74 11.20 -5.89 -2.59
N GLY A 75 10.26 -6.82 -2.39
CA GLY A 75 10.44 -8.23 -2.74
C GLY A 75 10.63 -8.48 -4.24
N LYS A 76 9.89 -7.76 -5.10
CA LYS A 76 10.07 -7.83 -6.56
C LYS A 76 11.44 -7.30 -7.00
N LEU A 77 11.88 -6.18 -6.43
CA LEU A 77 13.20 -5.60 -6.74
C LEU A 77 14.33 -6.59 -6.42
N ARG A 78 14.31 -7.18 -5.22
CA ARG A 78 15.33 -8.18 -4.83
C ARG A 78 15.37 -9.41 -5.74
N ARG A 79 14.21 -9.85 -6.26
CA ARG A 79 14.16 -10.97 -7.24
C ARG A 79 14.68 -10.58 -8.62
N ALA A 80 14.50 -9.33 -9.04
CA ALA A 80 15.00 -8.85 -10.32
C ALA A 80 16.54 -8.70 -10.30
N GLU A 81 17.10 -8.23 -9.19
CA GLU A 81 18.55 -8.14 -8.98
C GLU A 81 19.22 -9.52 -8.96
N ALA A 82 18.63 -10.49 -8.25
CA ALA A 82 19.18 -11.85 -8.17
C ALA A 82 19.15 -12.65 -9.49
N ARG A 83 18.50 -12.12 -10.54
CA ARG A 83 18.40 -12.76 -11.87
C ARG A 83 19.35 -12.15 -12.91
N ARG A 84 20.11 -11.10 -12.54
CA ARG A 84 21.16 -10.48 -13.38
C ARG A 84 22.51 -11.07 -13.03
#